data_AF-A0A1C8ZU22-F1
#
_entry.id   AF-A0A1C8ZU22-F1
#
_cell.length_a   1.000
_cell.length_b   1.000
_cell.length_c   1.000
_cell.angle_alpha   90.00
_cell.angle_beta   90.00
_cell.angle_gamma   90.00
#
_symmetry.space_group_name_H-M   'P 1'
#
loop_
_entity.id
_entity.type
_entity.pdbx_description
1 polymer ?
#
loop_
_entity_poly.entity_id
_entity_poly.type
_entity_poly.pdbx_seq_one_letter_code
_entity_poly.pdbx_strand_id
1 'polypeptide(L)'
;MTSPLSPGDFLLYNETVRSVLPNGSISIIKFILSQQIVSVYSNGTALVNFTIYVLNGSYYYAPSLSVQNSSIPATFFYISPNLLGHNVTRANSPFYFNGTYNDLYEYYSVSYVQGVELLFKMWFNNYGIAVKAESLQISPSNIVVSNATYLLWLTNVVNHSVARPYLSGFSLAQSTLKYSFLNSVIRVVPKIFEILVVVVFVLLIILLLIRPSSKSLKT
;
A
#
# COMPACT_ATOMS: atom_id res chain seq x y z
N MET A 1 -4.04 -21.31 -15.50
CA MET A 1 -5.32 -20.63 -15.22
C MET A 1 -5.15 -19.17 -15.59
N THR A 2 -5.88 -18.70 -16.58
CA THR A 2 -5.83 -17.31 -17.09
C THR A 2 -6.54 -16.38 -16.10
N SER A 3 -5.86 -15.35 -15.62
CA SER A 3 -6.50 -14.26 -14.86
C SER A 3 -7.49 -13.54 -15.78
N PRO A 4 -8.72 -13.20 -15.32
CA PRO A 4 -9.71 -12.49 -16.13
C PRO A 4 -9.41 -10.99 -16.26
N LEU A 5 -8.31 -10.50 -15.68
CA LEU A 5 -7.86 -9.12 -15.89
C LEU A 5 -7.29 -8.95 -17.31
N SER A 6 -7.60 -7.81 -17.91
CA SER A 6 -7.16 -7.41 -19.25
C SER A 6 -6.42 -6.07 -19.23
N PRO A 7 -5.50 -5.83 -20.18
CA PRO A 7 -4.92 -4.50 -20.36
C PRO A 7 -6.01 -3.43 -20.52
N GLY A 8 -5.91 -2.34 -19.78
CA GLY A 8 -6.89 -1.26 -19.77
C GLY A 8 -7.92 -1.35 -18.63
N ASP A 9 -8.01 -2.48 -17.93
CA ASP A 9 -8.87 -2.60 -16.75
C ASP A 9 -8.45 -1.60 -15.67
N PHE A 10 -9.42 -0.94 -15.04
CA PHE A 10 -9.18 0.06 -14.01
C PHE A 10 -10.15 -0.03 -12.84
N LEU A 11 -9.67 0.50 -11.71
CA LEU A 11 -10.44 0.74 -10.50
C LEU A 11 -10.16 2.18 -10.04
N LEU A 12 -11.22 2.95 -9.80
CA LEU A 12 -11.14 4.25 -9.16
C LEU A 12 -11.84 4.17 -7.81
N TYR A 13 -11.15 4.61 -6.76
CA TYR A 13 -11.70 4.69 -5.41
C TYR A 13 -11.73 6.13 -4.93
N ASN A 14 -12.80 6.48 -4.23
CA ASN A 14 -12.84 7.64 -3.36
C ASN A 14 -12.27 7.21 -2.00
N GLU A 15 -11.17 7.82 -1.61
CA GLU A 15 -10.53 7.58 -0.32
C GLU A 15 -10.74 8.76 0.61
N THR A 16 -11.08 8.50 1.86
CA THR A 16 -11.11 9.50 2.93
C THR A 16 -10.26 9.02 4.08
N VAL A 17 -9.21 9.78 4.40
CA VAL A 17 -8.32 9.55 5.53
C VAL A 17 -8.68 10.54 6.63
N ARG A 18 -9.04 10.00 7.80
CA ARG A 18 -9.27 10.75 9.02
C ARG A 18 -8.17 10.43 10.02
N SER A 19 -7.36 11.43 10.36
CA SER A 19 -6.25 11.29 11.30
C SER A 19 -6.49 12.12 12.55
N VAL A 20 -6.14 11.57 13.71
CA VAL A 20 -6.09 12.28 14.99
C VAL A 20 -4.66 12.79 15.19
N LEU A 21 -4.49 14.10 15.29
CA LEU A 21 -3.19 14.74 15.47
C LEU A 21 -2.77 14.74 16.95
N PRO A 22 -1.47 14.93 17.26
CA PRO A 22 -0.97 14.91 18.64
C PRO A 22 -1.63 15.93 19.58
N ASN A 23 -2.13 17.04 19.03
CA ASN A 23 -2.86 18.07 19.77
C ASN A 23 -4.36 17.74 19.96
N GLY A 24 -4.80 16.54 19.59
CA GLY A 24 -6.19 16.08 19.67
C GLY A 24 -7.09 16.56 18.53
N SER A 25 -6.61 17.43 17.64
CA SER A 25 -7.39 17.88 16.47
C SER A 25 -7.51 16.80 15.41
N ILE A 26 -8.52 16.93 14.54
CA ILE A 26 -8.81 15.95 13.49
C ILE A 26 -8.41 16.56 12.14
N SER A 27 -7.62 15.82 11.37
CA SER A 27 -7.33 16.11 9.96
C SER A 27 -8.12 15.18 9.06
N ILE A 28 -8.71 15.72 8.00
CA ILE A 28 -9.42 14.94 6.98
C ILE A 28 -8.82 15.27 5.61
N ILE A 29 -8.33 14.24 4.93
CA ILE A 29 -7.80 14.36 3.57
C ILE A 29 -8.56 13.40 2.67
N LYS A 30 -8.97 13.88 1.50
CA LYS A 30 -9.67 13.08 0.50
C LYS A 30 -8.79 12.86 -0.71
N PHE A 31 -8.85 11.64 -1.24
CA PHE A 31 -8.09 11.23 -2.41
C PHE A 31 -8.98 10.55 -3.45
N ILE A 32 -8.51 10.57 -4.70
CA ILE A 32 -8.90 9.58 -5.70
C ILE A 32 -7.72 8.63 -5.88
N LEU A 33 -7.93 7.36 -5.57
CA LEU A 33 -6.96 6.30 -5.86
C LEU A 33 -7.31 5.69 -7.21
N SER A 34 -6.42 5.87 -8.19
CA SER A 34 -6.55 5.31 -9.52
C SER A 34 -5.62 4.13 -9.69
N GLN A 35 -6.16 2.98 -10.08
CA GLN A 35 -5.44 1.74 -10.33
C GLN A 35 -5.76 1.26 -11.75
N GLN A 36 -4.75 0.79 -12.48
CA GLN A 36 -4.91 0.35 -13.87
C GLN A 36 -3.99 -0.83 -14.19
N ILE A 37 -4.52 -1.82 -14.90
CA ILE A 37 -3.73 -2.88 -15.53
C ILE A 37 -3.16 -2.33 -16.84
N VAL A 38 -1.84 -2.18 -16.90
CA VAL A 38 -1.13 -1.72 -18.09
C VAL A 38 -0.89 -2.89 -19.05
N SER A 39 -0.54 -4.05 -18.50
CA SER A 39 -0.23 -5.26 -19.28
C SER A 39 -0.41 -6.50 -18.42
N VAL A 40 -0.72 -7.63 -19.07
CA VAL A 40 -0.81 -8.95 -18.44
C VAL A 40 0.15 -9.88 -19.18
N TYR A 41 0.95 -10.62 -18.42
CA TYR A 41 2.00 -11.49 -18.94
C TYR A 41 1.59 -12.96 -18.83
N SER A 42 2.10 -13.79 -19.75
CA SER A 42 1.79 -15.23 -19.82
C SER A 42 2.22 -16.02 -18.56
N ASN A 43 3.15 -15.49 -17.78
CA ASN A 43 3.62 -16.09 -16.53
C ASN A 43 2.69 -15.84 -15.31
N GLY A 44 1.48 -15.30 -15.52
CA GLY A 44 0.54 -15.04 -14.43
C GLY A 44 0.86 -13.77 -13.62
N THR A 45 1.60 -12.84 -14.20
CA THR A 45 1.84 -11.51 -13.61
C THR A 45 1.18 -10.41 -14.43
N ALA A 46 0.94 -9.26 -13.81
CA ALA A 46 0.42 -8.06 -14.45
C ALA A 46 1.24 -6.84 -14.04
N LEU A 47 1.46 -5.91 -14.98
CA LEU A 47 1.99 -4.59 -14.71
C LEU A 47 0.85 -3.68 -14.29
N VAL A 48 0.89 -3.22 -13.04
CA VAL A 48 -0.13 -2.34 -12.47
C VAL A 48 0.42 -0.94 -12.34
N ASN A 49 -0.30 0.04 -12.88
CA ASN A 49 -0.10 1.46 -12.62
C ASN A 49 -1.05 1.90 -11.50
N PHE A 50 -0.54 2.63 -10.52
CA PHE A 50 -1.38 3.31 -9.56
C PHE A 50 -0.98 4.78 -9.40
N THR A 51 -1.96 5.64 -9.14
CA THR A 51 -1.79 7.08 -8.98
C THR A 51 -2.75 7.58 -7.92
N ILE A 52 -2.28 8.48 -7.06
CA ILE A 52 -3.06 9.08 -5.98
C ILE A 52 -3.24 10.56 -6.30
N TYR A 53 -4.49 11.00 -6.38
CA TYR A 53 -4.89 12.38 -6.58
C TYR A 53 -5.39 12.94 -5.26
N VAL A 54 -4.81 14.02 -4.77
CA VAL A 54 -5.17 14.66 -3.51
C VAL A 54 -6.17 15.78 -3.78
N LEU A 55 -7.42 15.59 -3.36
CA LEU A 55 -8.52 16.53 -3.66
C LEU A 55 -8.30 17.88 -2.97
N ASN A 56 -7.92 17.86 -1.69
CA ASN A 56 -7.75 19.07 -0.89
C ASN A 56 -6.64 20.01 -1.40
N GLY A 57 -5.67 19.47 -2.16
CA GLY A 57 -4.56 20.25 -2.70
C GLY A 57 -4.57 20.40 -4.22
N SER A 58 -5.50 19.77 -4.93
CA SER A 58 -5.55 19.75 -6.41
C SER A 58 -4.21 19.35 -7.05
N TYR A 59 -3.57 18.31 -6.48
CA TYR A 59 -2.34 17.74 -7.02
C TYR A 59 -2.38 16.22 -7.04
N TYR A 60 -1.50 15.60 -7.82
CA TYR A 60 -1.32 14.15 -7.85
C TYR A 60 0.15 13.77 -7.64
N TYR A 61 0.37 12.61 -7.04
CA TYR A 61 1.70 12.04 -6.92
C TYR A 61 2.11 11.32 -8.21
N ALA A 62 3.41 11.29 -8.50
CA ALA A 62 3.93 10.60 -9.68
C ALA A 62 3.37 9.16 -9.78
N PRO A 63 2.85 8.75 -10.95
CA PRO A 63 2.36 7.41 -11.16
C PRO A 63 3.41 6.36 -10.86
N SER A 64 2.94 5.21 -10.41
CA SER A 64 3.75 4.17 -9.84
C SER A 64 3.45 2.85 -10.50
N LEU A 65 4.51 2.21 -11.01
CA LEU A 65 4.40 0.96 -11.76
C LEU A 65 4.98 -0.19 -10.97
N SER A 66 4.29 -1.32 -10.98
CA SER A 66 4.76 -2.52 -10.29
C SER A 66 4.24 -3.79 -10.94
N VAL A 67 5.11 -4.80 -11.05
CA VAL A 67 4.75 -6.12 -11.55
C VAL A 67 4.29 -6.98 -10.37
N GLN A 68 3.11 -7.58 -10.50
CA GLN A 68 2.44 -8.30 -9.42
C GLN A 68 1.74 -9.55 -9.94
N ASN A 69 1.41 -10.49 -9.04
CA ASN A 69 0.59 -11.65 -9.38
C ASN A 69 -0.78 -11.18 -9.93
N SER A 70 -1.17 -11.62 -11.12
CA SER A 70 -2.40 -11.15 -11.77
C SER A 70 -3.68 -11.75 -11.19
N SER A 71 -3.59 -12.82 -10.39
CA SER A 71 -4.72 -13.39 -9.68
C SER A 71 -5.00 -12.68 -8.36
N ILE A 72 -3.99 -12.09 -7.72
CA ILE A 72 -4.12 -11.38 -6.44
C ILE A 72 -3.15 -10.19 -6.38
N PRO A 73 -3.31 -9.17 -7.25
CA PRO A 73 -2.47 -7.98 -7.21
C PRO A 73 -2.71 -7.20 -5.91
N ALA A 74 -1.63 -6.72 -5.29
CA ALA A 74 -1.66 -5.91 -4.06
C ALA A 74 -2.07 -4.45 -4.30
N THR A 75 -1.62 -3.81 -5.38
CA THR A 75 -1.98 -2.40 -5.68
C THR A 75 -3.16 -2.25 -6.64
N PHE A 76 -3.73 -3.36 -7.11
CA PHE A 76 -5.00 -3.40 -7.82
C PHE A 76 -5.96 -4.19 -6.93
N PHE A 77 -7.03 -3.58 -6.46
CA PHE A 77 -7.88 -4.13 -5.39
C PHE A 77 -8.78 -5.26 -5.90
N TYR A 78 -8.15 -6.40 -6.18
CA TYR A 78 -8.73 -7.55 -6.86
C TYR A 78 -8.23 -8.89 -6.27
N ILE A 79 -9.12 -9.87 -6.24
CA ILE A 79 -8.85 -11.29 -6.00
C ILE A 79 -9.56 -12.08 -7.08
N SER A 80 -8.88 -13.01 -7.74
CA SER A 80 -9.51 -13.86 -8.75
C SER A 80 -10.72 -14.61 -8.18
N PRO A 81 -11.88 -14.65 -8.86
CA PRO A 81 -13.10 -15.25 -8.33
C PRO A 81 -12.93 -16.68 -7.81
N ASN A 82 -12.05 -17.47 -8.43
CA ASN A 82 -11.72 -18.84 -8.00
C ASN A 82 -10.90 -18.93 -6.70
N LEU A 83 -10.48 -17.81 -6.13
CA LEU A 83 -9.72 -17.71 -4.87
C LEU A 83 -10.54 -17.04 -3.76
N LEU A 84 -11.75 -16.55 -4.07
CA LEU A 84 -12.65 -15.98 -3.07
C LEU A 84 -13.11 -17.07 -2.08
N GLY A 85 -13.31 -16.70 -0.82
CA GLY A 85 -13.71 -17.61 0.25
C GLY A 85 -12.56 -18.42 0.87
N HIS A 86 -11.33 -18.20 0.43
CA HIS A 86 -10.14 -18.88 0.93
C HIS A 86 -9.09 -17.89 1.42
N ASN A 87 -8.28 -18.28 2.40
CA ASN A 87 -7.08 -17.51 2.76
C ASN A 87 -6.13 -17.44 1.56
N VAL A 88 -5.58 -16.25 1.31
CA VAL A 88 -4.66 -16.02 0.20
C VAL A 88 -3.41 -15.30 0.66
N THR A 89 -2.38 -15.29 -0.19
CA THR A 89 -1.15 -14.50 0.04
C THR A 89 -1.12 -13.36 -0.96
N ARG A 90 -1.05 -12.12 -0.46
CA ARG A 90 -1.05 -10.88 -1.24
C ARG A 90 0.24 -10.11 -0.98
N ALA A 91 1.06 -9.90 -2.01
CA ALA A 91 2.41 -9.33 -1.90
C ALA A 91 3.26 -9.95 -0.76
N ASN A 92 3.33 -11.29 -0.72
CA ASN A 92 4.05 -12.07 0.29
C ASN A 92 3.53 -11.92 1.72
N SER A 93 2.36 -11.31 1.92
CA SER A 93 1.72 -11.17 3.22
C SER A 93 0.42 -11.98 3.26
N PRO A 94 0.11 -12.64 4.38
CA PRO A 94 -1.18 -13.30 4.55
C PRO A 94 -2.35 -12.31 4.41
N PHE A 95 -3.39 -12.74 3.73
CA PHE A 95 -4.65 -12.05 3.61
C PHE A 95 -5.77 -13.05 3.93
N TYR A 96 -6.31 -12.91 5.14
CA TYR A 96 -7.18 -13.89 5.77
C TYR A 96 -8.63 -13.63 5.38
N PHE A 97 -9.32 -14.66 4.96
CA PHE A 97 -10.76 -14.63 4.73
C PHE A 97 -11.49 -14.59 6.07
N ASN A 98 -12.44 -13.67 6.23
CA ASN A 98 -13.19 -13.43 7.48
C ASN A 98 -14.70 -13.73 7.34
N GLY A 99 -15.09 -14.46 6.29
CA GLY A 99 -16.49 -14.78 6.03
C GLY A 99 -17.13 -13.87 4.99
N THR A 100 -18.43 -14.09 4.78
CA THR A 100 -19.23 -13.37 3.79
C THR A 100 -20.32 -12.58 4.51
N TYR A 101 -20.44 -11.30 4.20
CA TYR A 101 -21.44 -10.40 4.78
C TYR A 101 -22.06 -9.54 3.68
N ASN A 102 -23.40 -9.54 3.59
CA ASN A 102 -24.14 -8.84 2.54
C ASN A 102 -23.62 -9.15 1.12
N ASP A 103 -23.43 -10.44 0.82
CA ASP A 103 -22.90 -10.95 -0.46
C ASP A 103 -21.47 -10.47 -0.81
N LEU A 104 -20.73 -9.94 0.17
CA LEU A 104 -19.34 -9.54 0.03
C LEU A 104 -18.42 -10.45 0.83
N TYR A 105 -17.32 -10.88 0.21
CA TYR A 105 -16.26 -11.64 0.86
C TYR A 105 -15.35 -10.67 1.62
N GLU A 106 -15.32 -10.77 2.95
CA GLU A 106 -14.46 -9.96 3.78
C GLU A 106 -13.08 -10.61 3.92
N TYR A 107 -12.04 -9.80 3.76
CA TYR A 107 -10.66 -10.18 3.99
C TYR A 107 -9.95 -9.16 4.86
N TYR A 108 -8.96 -9.61 5.62
CA TYR A 108 -8.08 -8.71 6.38
C TYR A 108 -6.62 -9.14 6.38
N SER A 109 -5.73 -8.16 6.54
CA SER A 109 -4.33 -8.36 6.90
C SER A 109 -3.97 -7.47 8.07
N VAL A 110 -3.05 -7.95 8.89
CA VAL A 110 -2.45 -7.20 9.99
C VAL A 110 -0.96 -7.08 9.71
N SER A 111 -0.41 -5.90 9.86
CA SER A 111 1.03 -5.67 9.85
C SER A 111 1.43 -4.74 10.97
N TYR A 112 2.71 -4.76 11.34
CA TYR A 112 3.24 -3.96 12.44
C TYR A 112 4.43 -3.14 11.94
N VAL A 113 4.40 -1.83 12.20
CA VAL A 113 5.47 -0.90 11.85
C VAL A 113 5.82 -0.09 13.09
N GLN A 114 7.03 -0.28 13.65
CA GLN A 114 7.51 0.46 14.83
C GLN A 114 6.53 0.42 16.03
N GLY A 115 5.85 -0.72 16.24
CA GLY A 115 4.87 -0.89 17.31
C GLY A 115 3.46 -0.36 17.00
N VAL A 116 3.26 0.28 15.84
CA VAL A 116 1.95 0.64 15.32
C VAL A 116 1.36 -0.56 14.59
N GLU A 117 0.15 -0.96 14.98
CA GLU A 117 -0.61 -1.99 14.26
C GLU A 117 -1.35 -1.35 13.08
N LEU A 118 -1.21 -1.97 11.91
CA LEU A 118 -1.88 -1.60 10.67
C LEU A 118 -2.84 -2.72 10.30
N LEU A 119 -4.14 -2.49 10.53
CA LEU A 119 -5.21 -3.41 10.15
C LEU A 119 -5.80 -2.95 8.82
N PHE A 120 -5.72 -3.80 7.80
CA PHE A 120 -6.29 -3.53 6.49
C PHE A 120 -7.40 -4.53 6.18
N LYS A 121 -8.60 -4.04 5.92
CA LYS A 121 -9.79 -4.84 5.59
C LYS A 121 -10.30 -4.50 4.20
N MET A 122 -10.83 -5.49 3.50
CA MET A 122 -11.45 -5.30 2.19
C MET A 122 -12.66 -6.20 2.03
N TRP A 123 -13.66 -5.70 1.29
CA TRP A 123 -14.89 -6.40 0.98
C TRP A 123 -15.01 -6.56 -0.52
N PHE A 124 -14.94 -7.80 -1.00
CA PHE A 124 -14.95 -8.14 -2.43
C PHE A 124 -16.32 -8.63 -2.87
N ASN A 125 -16.76 -8.22 -4.06
CA ASN A 125 -17.92 -8.84 -4.71
C ASN A 125 -17.55 -10.19 -5.34
N ASN A 126 -18.55 -10.88 -5.91
CA ASN A 126 -18.39 -12.16 -6.62
C ASN A 126 -17.50 -12.08 -7.89
N TYR A 127 -17.27 -10.88 -8.44
CA TYR A 127 -16.33 -10.65 -9.53
C TYR A 127 -14.88 -10.45 -9.06
N GLY A 128 -14.64 -10.52 -7.74
CA GLY A 128 -13.31 -10.38 -7.20
C GLY A 128 -12.86 -8.93 -7.04
N ILE A 129 -13.75 -7.96 -7.16
CA ILE A 129 -13.45 -6.53 -7.08
C ILE A 129 -13.80 -6.04 -5.68
N ALA A 130 -12.88 -5.32 -5.03
CA ALA A 130 -13.17 -4.71 -3.76
C ALA A 130 -14.17 -3.55 -3.93
N VAL A 131 -15.33 -3.64 -3.31
CA VAL A 131 -16.30 -2.53 -3.32
C VAL A 131 -15.99 -1.51 -2.22
N LYS A 132 -15.30 -1.96 -1.17
CA LYS A 132 -14.87 -1.17 -0.02
C LYS A 132 -13.54 -1.69 0.52
N ALA A 133 -12.72 -0.80 1.04
CA ALA A 133 -11.59 -1.16 1.90
C ALA A 133 -11.48 -0.20 3.09
N GLU A 134 -10.78 -0.62 4.14
CA GLU A 134 -10.49 0.18 5.33
C GLU A 134 -9.05 -0.09 5.78
N SER A 135 -8.29 0.96 6.10
CA SER A 135 -6.98 0.85 6.75
C SER A 135 -7.02 1.61 8.07
N LEU A 136 -6.76 0.91 9.16
CA LEU A 136 -6.68 1.46 10.50
C LEU A 136 -5.23 1.48 10.96
N GLN A 137 -4.81 2.60 11.54
CA GLN A 137 -3.55 2.71 12.27
C GLN A 137 -3.87 2.80 13.76
N ILE A 138 -3.38 1.83 14.52
CA ILE A 138 -3.63 1.67 15.94
C ILE A 138 -2.31 1.87 16.67
N SER A 139 -2.28 2.84 17.58
CA SER A 139 -1.08 3.16 18.37
C SER A 139 -0.75 2.03 19.36
N PRO A 140 0.47 1.99 19.92
CA PRO A 140 0.82 1.05 20.98
C PRO A 140 -0.09 1.08 22.21
N SER A 141 -0.79 2.20 22.43
CA SER A 141 -1.78 2.39 23.49
C SER A 141 -3.20 1.93 23.11
N ASN A 142 -3.36 1.18 22.01
CA ASN A 142 -4.63 0.72 21.46
C ASN A 142 -5.60 1.84 21.05
N ILE A 143 -5.08 3.01 20.66
CA ILE A 143 -5.90 4.13 20.18
C ILE A 143 -5.81 4.19 18.66
N VAL A 144 -6.96 4.24 17.98
CA VAL A 144 -7.01 4.46 16.53
C VAL A 144 -6.59 5.91 16.24
N VAL A 145 -5.44 6.09 15.62
CA VAL A 145 -4.87 7.40 15.27
C VAL A 145 -5.12 7.78 13.83
N SER A 146 -5.45 6.82 12.97
CA SER A 146 -5.85 7.07 11.58
C SER A 146 -6.82 6.01 11.07
N ASN A 147 -7.82 6.43 10.30
CA ASN A 147 -8.71 5.56 9.54
C ASN A 147 -8.78 6.06 8.09
N ALA A 148 -8.34 5.24 7.15
CA ALA A 148 -8.55 5.44 5.72
C ALA A 148 -9.66 4.53 5.22
N THR A 149 -10.70 5.12 4.63
CA THR A 149 -11.80 4.37 4.00
C THR A 149 -11.73 4.54 2.50
N TYR A 150 -11.85 3.44 1.76
CA TYR A 150 -11.83 3.40 0.31
C TYR A 150 -13.19 2.90 -0.16
N LEU A 151 -13.85 3.66 -1.03
CA LEU A 151 -15.11 3.27 -1.64
C LEU A 151 -14.94 3.23 -3.15
N LEU A 152 -15.30 2.10 -3.76
CA LEU A 152 -15.23 1.95 -5.21
C LEU A 152 -16.15 2.99 -5.85
N TRP A 153 -15.57 3.85 -6.68
CA TRP A 153 -16.30 4.87 -7.41
C TRP A 153 -16.65 4.38 -8.81
N LEU A 154 -15.68 3.84 -9.54
CA LEU A 154 -15.86 3.44 -10.93
C LEU A 154 -14.91 2.31 -11.33
N THR A 155 -15.37 1.41 -12.19
CA THR A 155 -14.56 0.34 -12.79
C THR A 155 -15.14 -0.09 -14.13
N ASN A 156 -14.28 -0.64 -14.99
CA ASN A 156 -14.65 -1.30 -16.24
C ASN A 156 -14.39 -2.81 -16.24
N VAL A 157 -13.94 -3.40 -15.11
CA VAL A 157 -13.53 -4.82 -15.04
C VAL A 157 -14.69 -5.77 -15.40
N VAL A 158 -15.93 -5.42 -15.03
CA VAL A 158 -17.13 -6.21 -15.38
C VAL A 158 -17.84 -5.64 -16.60
N ASN A 159 -17.73 -4.34 -16.84
CA ASN A 159 -18.38 -3.64 -17.94
C ASN A 159 -17.36 -2.80 -18.71
N HIS A 160 -16.77 -3.38 -19.75
CA HIS A 160 -15.72 -2.75 -20.55
C HIS A 160 -16.19 -1.50 -21.33
N SER A 161 -17.50 -1.23 -21.41
CA SER A 161 -18.02 0.02 -22.01
C SER A 161 -17.76 1.26 -21.15
N VAL A 162 -17.48 1.07 -19.85
CA VAL A 162 -17.19 2.18 -18.94
C VAL A 162 -15.83 2.78 -19.29
N ALA A 163 -15.83 4.03 -19.75
CA ALA A 163 -14.60 4.77 -20.01
C ALA A 163 -14.01 5.30 -18.70
N ARG A 164 -12.67 5.27 -18.60
CA ARG A 164 -11.96 5.91 -17.48
C ARG A 164 -12.09 7.44 -17.59
N PRO A 165 -12.55 8.15 -16.56
CA PRO A 165 -12.64 9.60 -16.59
C PRO A 165 -11.24 10.22 -16.66
N TYR A 166 -11.14 11.32 -17.39
CA TYR A 166 -9.97 12.18 -17.36
C TYR A 166 -10.05 13.08 -16.12
N LEU A 167 -9.11 12.91 -15.19
CA LEU A 167 -9.06 13.69 -13.95
C LEU A 167 -8.33 15.03 -14.19
N SER A 168 -9.02 15.97 -14.85
CA SER A 168 -8.52 17.33 -15.08
C SER A 168 -8.44 18.17 -13.81
N GLY A 169 -7.58 19.19 -13.81
CA GLY A 169 -7.49 20.15 -12.69
C GLY A 169 -6.50 19.78 -11.59
N PHE A 170 -5.77 18.67 -11.75
CA PHE A 170 -4.69 18.28 -10.86
C PHE A 170 -3.32 18.58 -11.48
N SER A 171 -2.42 19.12 -10.67
CA SER A 171 -1.01 19.34 -11.05
C SER A 171 -0.10 18.28 -10.42
N LEU A 172 1.04 17.99 -11.06
CA LEU A 172 2.02 17.08 -10.46
C LEU A 172 2.57 17.73 -9.18
N ALA A 173 2.58 17.00 -8.06
CA ALA A 173 3.16 17.47 -6.81
C ALA A 173 4.62 17.92 -7.03
N GLN A 174 4.93 19.18 -6.72
CA GLN A 174 6.27 19.75 -6.91
C GLN A 174 7.32 19.24 -5.91
N SER A 175 6.89 18.54 -4.86
CA SER A 175 7.80 18.00 -3.86
C SER A 175 8.36 16.64 -4.29
N THR A 176 9.69 16.56 -4.32
CA THR A 176 10.50 15.32 -4.28
C THR A 176 10.34 14.60 -2.94
N LEU A 177 9.11 14.45 -2.43
CA LEU A 177 8.79 13.42 -1.47
C LEU A 177 8.86 12.09 -2.23
N LYS A 178 10.09 11.62 -2.45
CA LYS A 178 10.38 10.25 -2.84
C LYS A 178 9.68 9.34 -1.82
N TYR A 179 8.50 8.86 -2.18
CA TYR A 179 8.09 7.48 -1.97
C TYR A 179 8.24 6.90 -0.54
N SER A 180 8.18 7.73 0.50
CA SER A 180 8.37 7.30 1.90
C SER A 180 7.03 6.90 2.54
N PHE A 181 5.94 7.60 2.23
CA PHE A 181 4.63 7.37 2.83
C PHE A 181 3.88 6.12 2.32
N LEU A 182 4.21 5.64 1.12
CA LEU A 182 3.63 4.41 0.57
C LEU A 182 4.47 3.16 0.87
N ASN A 183 5.77 3.33 1.13
CA ASN A 183 6.60 2.22 1.60
C ASN A 183 6.25 1.84 3.05
N SER A 184 5.84 2.78 3.89
CA SER A 184 5.34 2.44 5.24
C SER A 184 4.02 1.66 5.24
N VAL A 185 3.24 1.73 4.16
CA VAL A 185 1.94 1.04 4.06
C VAL A 185 2.00 -0.23 3.18
N ILE A 186 2.93 -0.34 2.23
CA ILE A 186 2.92 -1.43 1.22
C ILE A 186 4.23 -2.24 1.16
N ARG A 187 5.36 -1.78 1.71
CA ARG A 187 6.58 -2.60 1.73
C ARG A 187 7.42 -2.39 2.99
N VAL A 188 7.35 -3.42 3.83
CA VAL A 188 8.52 -4.08 4.44
C VAL A 188 9.81 -3.74 3.66
N VAL A 189 10.52 -2.71 4.13
CA VAL A 189 11.98 -2.67 4.00
C VAL A 189 12.43 -3.53 5.18
N PRO A 190 12.78 -4.81 4.95
CA PRO A 190 13.13 -5.70 6.03
C PRO A 190 14.39 -5.14 6.69
N LYS A 191 14.44 -5.18 8.02
CA LYS A 191 15.57 -5.41 8.98
C LYS A 191 17.04 -5.23 8.53
N ILE A 192 17.37 -5.30 7.25
CA ILE A 192 18.68 -5.05 6.63
C ILE A 192 19.18 -3.63 6.90
N PHE A 193 18.32 -2.60 6.91
CA PHE A 193 18.77 -1.23 7.22
C PHE A 193 19.15 -1.08 8.69
N GLU A 194 18.42 -1.73 9.60
CA GLU A 194 18.76 -1.80 11.03
C GLU A 194 20.06 -2.60 11.27
N ILE A 195 20.23 -3.74 10.59
CA ILE A 195 21.46 -4.54 10.69
C ILE A 195 22.66 -3.78 10.11
N LEU A 196 22.53 -3.08 8.98
CA LEU A 196 23.61 -2.28 8.40
C LEU A 196 24.02 -1.13 9.33
N VAL A 197 23.05 -0.46 9.95
CA VAL A 197 23.34 0.62 10.92
C VAL A 197 24.04 0.07 12.15
N VAL A 198 23.61 -1.08 12.70
CA VAL A 198 24.27 -1.73 13.84
C VAL A 198 25.67 -2.23 13.48
N VAL A 199 25.87 -2.84 12.30
CA VAL A 199 27.18 -3.32 11.85
C VAL A 199 28.16 -2.17 11.65
N VAL A 200 27.73 -1.05 11.07
CA VAL A 200 28.55 0.16 10.91
C VAL A 200 28.90 0.77 12.27
N PHE A 201 27.95 0.80 13.21
CA PHE A 201 28.17 1.33 14.55
C PHE A 201 29.15 0.47 15.37
N VAL A 202 29.04 -0.86 15.27
CA VAL A 202 29.97 -1.80 15.92
C VAL A 202 31.36 -1.71 15.30
N LEU A 203 31.49 -1.59 13.97
CA LEU A 203 32.78 -1.38 13.29
C LEU A 203 33.45 -0.06 13.71
N LEU A 204 32.68 1.01 13.88
CA LEU A 204 33.19 2.29 14.37
C LEU A 204 33.69 2.20 15.82
N ILE A 205 32.97 1.48 16.69
CA ILE A 205 33.41 1.25 18.07
C ILE A 205 34.70 0.41 18.09
N ILE A 206 34.80 -0.63 17.25
CA ILE A 206 36.02 -1.45 17.14
C ILE A 206 37.20 -0.59 16.65
N LEU A 207 37.00 0.27 15.64
CA LEU A 207 38.05 1.18 15.14
C LEU A 207 38.46 2.24 16.18
N LEU A 208 37.53 2.70 17.01
CA LEU A 208 37.82 3.65 18.10
C LEU A 208 38.53 2.98 19.28
N LEU A 209 38.27 1.70 19.54
CA LEU A 209 38.94 0.90 20.57
C LEU A 209 40.33 0.43 20.13
N ILE A 210 40.55 0.24 18.82
CA ILE A 210 41.88 0.04 18.23
C ILE A 210 42.52 1.42 18.02
N ARG A 211 42.82 2.14 19.10
CA ARG A 211 43.83 3.20 19.03
C ARG A 211 45.19 2.53 18.86
N PRO A 212 46.00 2.89 17.85
CA PRO A 212 47.42 2.58 17.90
C PRO A 212 47.97 3.26 19.15
N SER A 213 48.52 2.48 20.07
CA SER A 213 49.34 3.00 21.16
C SER A 213 50.58 3.64 20.53
N SER A 214 50.51 4.92 20.18
CA SER A 214 51.70 5.71 19.90
C SER A 214 52.40 5.94 21.23
N LYS A 215 53.32 5.03 21.56
CA LYS A 215 54.31 5.27 22.60
C LYS A 215 54.98 6.60 22.32
N SER A 216 54.88 7.51 23.28
CA SER A 216 55.69 8.72 23.39
C SER A 216 57.16 8.36 23.20
N LEU A 217 57.79 8.90 22.15
CA LEU A 217 59.24 9.02 22.11
C LEU A 217 59.60 10.15 23.08
N LYS A 218 60.35 9.81 24.13
CA LYS A 218 61.08 10.77 24.95
C LYS A 218 62.26 11.33 24.14
N THR A 219 62.39 12.64 24.14
CA THR A 219 63.66 13.37 24.02
C THR A 219 63.76 14.30 25.20
#